data_AF-A0A7V4WLF6-F1
#
_entry.id   AF-A0A7V4WLF6-F1
#
_cell.length_a   1.000
_cell.length_b   1.000
_cell.length_c   1.000
_cell.angle_alpha   90.00
_cell.angle_beta   90.00
_cell.angle_gamma   90.00
#
_symmetry.space_group_name_H-M   'P 1'
#
loop_
_entity.id
_entity.type
_entity.pdbx_description
1 polymer ?
#
loop_
_entity_poly.entity_id
_entity_poly.type
_entity_poly.pdbx_seq_one_letter_code
_entity_poly.pdbx_strand_id
1 'polypeptide(L)'
;DVPIIPGALTPTEILRAWECGAEVVKVFPASSLGPSYIRELKGPFPHIKLCPTGGVNLENITDFLKAGASCVGVGGSLVRKDLIEGKQWEELTDLARRFKEAVKLL
;
A
#
# COMPACT_ATOMS: atom_id res chain seq x y z
N ASP A 1 4.97 6.32 22.74
CA ASP A 1 5.71 5.57 21.70
C ASP A 1 5.24 5.96 20.31
N VAL A 2 6.10 5.80 19.30
CA VAL A 2 5.81 6.10 17.87
C VAL A 2 5.74 4.78 17.10
N PRO A 3 4.64 4.47 16.38
CA PRO A 3 4.53 3.23 15.60
C PRO A 3 5.57 3.16 14.47
N ILE A 4 6.12 1.97 14.23
CA ILE A 4 7.06 1.70 13.13
C ILE A 4 6.42 0.69 12.17
N ILE A 5 6.47 0.99 10.87
CA ILE A 5 5.98 0.12 9.79
C ILE A 5 7.19 -0.29 8.93
N PRO A 6 7.91 -1.37 9.30
CA PRO A 6 9.11 -1.79 8.57
C PRO A 6 8.77 -2.31 7.17
N GLY A 7 9.69 -2.09 6.24
CA GLY A 7 9.61 -2.62 4.88
C GLY A 7 10.15 -4.05 4.80
N ALA A 8 9.45 -4.92 4.07
CA ALA A 8 9.86 -6.28 3.75
C ALA A 8 9.34 -6.66 2.37
N LEU A 9 9.94 -7.67 1.74
CA LEU A 9 9.44 -8.22 0.48
C LEU A 9 9.08 -9.69 0.61
N THR A 10 9.90 -10.49 1.30
CA THR A 10 9.77 -11.95 1.33
C THR A 10 8.97 -12.45 2.53
N PRO A 11 8.43 -13.69 2.50
CA PRO A 11 7.69 -14.25 3.62
C PRO A 11 8.50 -14.27 4.93
N THR A 12 9.80 -14.57 4.85
CA THR A 12 10.69 -14.61 6.02
C THR A 12 10.92 -13.24 6.64
N GLU A 13 11.16 -12.21 5.82
CA GLU A 13 11.30 -10.83 6.30
C GLU A 13 10.00 -10.31 6.93
N ILE A 14 8.85 -10.63 6.32
CA ILE A 14 7.53 -10.23 6.82
C ILE A 14 7.25 -10.88 8.18
N LEU A 15 7.46 -12.19 8.30
CA LEU A 15 7.31 -12.88 9.57
C LEU A 15 8.25 -12.31 10.63
N ARG A 16 9.52 -12.09 10.28
CA ARG A 16 10.51 -11.55 11.20
C ARG A 16 10.14 -10.16 11.70
N ALA A 17 9.66 -9.29 10.82
CA ALA A 17 9.22 -7.94 11.18
C ALA A 17 8.06 -8.00 12.19
N TRP A 18 7.07 -8.87 11.96
CA TRP A 18 5.96 -9.07 12.86
C TRP A 18 6.39 -9.64 14.22
N GLU A 19 7.26 -10.65 14.25
CA GLU A 19 7.84 -11.21 15.49
C GLU A 19 8.63 -10.17 16.30
N CYS A 20 9.24 -9.18 15.63
CA CYS A 20 9.90 -8.06 16.29
C CYS A 20 8.93 -6.98 16.80
N GLY A 21 7.61 -7.21 16.71
CA GLY A 21 6.58 -6.33 17.24
C GLY A 21 5.96 -5.37 16.22
N ALA A 22 6.19 -5.55 14.91
CA ALA A 22 5.52 -4.72 13.91
C ALA A 22 4.02 -5.01 13.86
N GLU A 23 3.20 -3.98 14.10
CA GLU A 23 1.74 -4.11 13.96
C GLU A 23 1.31 -4.23 12.49
N VAL A 24 2.05 -3.57 11.59
CA VAL A 24 1.84 -3.58 10.14
C VAL A 24 3.20 -3.70 9.45
N VAL A 25 3.27 -4.50 8.39
CA VAL A 25 4.48 -4.64 7.56
C VAL A 25 4.23 -4.01 6.20
N LYS A 26 5.13 -3.11 5.77
CA LYS A 26 5.13 -2.52 4.43
C LYS A 26 5.70 -3.54 3.44
N VAL A 27 4.89 -3.97 2.49
CA VAL A 27 5.34 -4.85 1.40
C VAL A 27 5.83 -3.98 0.25
N PHE A 28 7.14 -3.98 -0.03
CA PHE A 28 7.74 -3.08 -1.02
C PHE A 28 8.88 -3.73 -1.81
N PRO A 29 8.96 -3.53 -3.14
CA PRO A 29 8.00 -2.83 -4.01
C PRO A 29 6.81 -3.73 -4.42
N ALA A 30 5.59 -3.29 -4.14
CA ALA A 30 4.39 -4.10 -4.32
C ALA A 30 4.02 -4.34 -5.80
N SER A 31 4.21 -3.35 -6.68
CA SER A 31 3.84 -3.49 -8.10
C SER A 31 4.63 -4.55 -8.85
N SER A 32 5.81 -4.94 -8.38
CA SER A 32 6.63 -5.98 -9.01
C SER A 32 6.01 -7.37 -8.87
N LEU A 33 5.22 -7.61 -7.83
CA LEU A 33 4.59 -8.91 -7.54
C LEU A 33 3.07 -8.87 -7.62
N GLY A 34 2.48 -7.68 -7.49
CA GLY A 34 1.06 -7.43 -7.68
C GLY A 34 0.15 -7.93 -6.54
N PRO A 35 -1.17 -7.77 -6.68
CA PRO A 35 -2.15 -8.15 -5.66
C PRO A 35 -2.16 -9.65 -5.34
N SER A 36 -1.85 -10.52 -6.31
CA SER A 36 -1.78 -11.98 -6.08
C SER A 36 -0.81 -12.34 -4.96
N TYR A 37 0.34 -11.66 -4.90
CA TYR A 37 1.33 -11.89 -3.86
C TYR A 37 0.82 -11.58 -2.45
N ILE A 38 0.03 -10.52 -2.30
CA ILE A 38 -0.62 -10.21 -1.01
C ILE A 38 -1.58 -11.34 -0.61
N ARG A 39 -2.36 -11.84 -1.56
CA ARG A 39 -3.29 -12.97 -1.33
C ARG A 39 -2.54 -14.24 -0.94
N GLU A 40 -1.43 -14.54 -1.60
CA GLU A 40 -0.57 -15.69 -1.31
C GLU A 40 0.06 -15.60 0.07
N LEU A 41 0.57 -14.43 0.48
CA LEU A 41 1.10 -14.18 1.82
C LEU A 41 0.04 -14.35 2.92
N LYS A 42 -1.22 -14.05 2.62
CA LYS A 42 -2.33 -14.23 3.57
C LYS A 42 -2.67 -15.70 3.85
N GLY A 43 -2.22 -16.63 3.01
CA GLY A 43 -2.34 -18.07 3.26
C GLY A 43 -1.64 -18.50 4.57
N PRO A 44 -0.30 -18.37 4.66
CA PRO A 44 0.43 -18.67 5.89
C PRO A 44 0.29 -17.59 6.97
N PHE A 45 0.02 -16.33 6.60
CA PHE A 45 0.00 -15.19 7.53
C PHE A 45 -1.33 -14.43 7.56
N PRO A 46 -2.47 -15.08 7.86
CA PRO A 46 -3.77 -14.41 7.83
C PRO A 46 -3.85 -13.24 8.83
N HIS A 47 -3.13 -13.34 9.94
CA HIS A 47 -3.12 -12.39 11.06
C HIS A 47 -2.16 -11.20 10.88
N ILE A 48 -1.17 -11.27 9.99
CA ILE A 48 -0.19 -10.18 9.79
C ILE A 48 -0.84 -9.09 8.93
N LYS A 49 -0.90 -7.84 9.42
CA LYS A 49 -1.41 -6.69 8.63
C LYS A 49 -0.35 -6.28 7.60
N LEU A 50 -0.75 -6.21 6.33
CA LEU A 50 0.15 -5.90 5.22
C LEU A 50 -0.23 -4.57 4.57
N CYS A 51 0.78 -3.77 4.23
CA CYS A 51 0.67 -2.49 3.54
C CYS A 51 1.49 -2.52 2.23
N PRO A 52 0.95 -3.04 1.12
CA PRO A 52 1.59 -2.92 -0.20
C PRO A 52 1.86 -1.46 -0.53
N THR A 53 3.11 -1.18 -0.90
CA THR A 53 3.59 0.15 -1.27
C THR A 53 4.53 0.04 -2.46
N GLY A 54 4.55 1.06 -3.32
CA GLY A 54 5.37 1.09 -4.53
C GLY A 54 4.56 0.63 -5.75
N GLY A 55 4.29 1.58 -6.65
CA GLY A 55 3.48 1.38 -7.86
C GLY A 55 1.98 1.15 -7.63
N VAL A 56 1.47 1.47 -6.44
CA VAL A 56 0.01 1.54 -6.18
C VAL A 56 -0.57 2.79 -6.86
N ASN A 57 -1.67 2.64 -7.61
CA ASN A 57 -2.34 3.69 -8.37
C ASN A 57 -3.87 3.49 -8.38
N LEU A 58 -4.63 4.34 -9.08
CA LEU A 58 -6.09 4.24 -9.12
C LEU A 58 -6.59 2.97 -9.80
N GLU A 59 -5.80 2.41 -10.72
CA GLU A 59 -6.16 1.22 -11.47
C GLU A 59 -6.04 -0.06 -10.61
N ASN A 60 -5.10 -0.12 -9.67
CA ASN A 60 -4.80 -1.34 -8.91
C ASN A 60 -5.08 -1.26 -7.40
N ILE A 61 -5.39 -0.08 -6.86
CA ILE A 61 -5.58 0.12 -5.41
C ILE A 61 -6.64 -0.80 -4.83
N THR A 62 -7.76 -0.96 -5.54
CA THR A 62 -8.87 -1.79 -5.06
C THR A 62 -8.53 -3.28 -5.10
N ASP A 63 -7.72 -3.71 -6.07
CA ASP A 63 -7.28 -5.10 -6.18
C ASP A 63 -6.38 -5.51 -5.02
N PHE A 64 -5.46 -4.64 -4.59
CA PHE A 64 -4.63 -4.88 -3.41
C PHE A 64 -5.46 -5.03 -2.13
N LEU A 65 -6.46 -4.17 -1.95
CA LEU A 65 -7.37 -4.25 -0.79
C LEU A 65 -8.22 -5.53 -0.83
N LYS A 66 -8.78 -5.89 -1.99
CA LYS A 66 -9.51 -7.16 -2.21
C LYS A 66 -8.61 -8.40 -2.06
N ALA A 67 -7.30 -8.25 -2.19
CA ALA A 67 -6.33 -9.32 -1.94
C ALA A 67 -6.03 -9.54 -0.45
N GLY A 68 -6.59 -8.70 0.44
CA GLY A 68 -6.42 -8.81 1.89
C GLY A 68 -5.38 -7.85 2.47
N ALA A 69 -4.93 -6.84 1.70
CA ALA A 69 -4.16 -5.75 2.26
C ALA A 69 -4.97 -5.01 3.34
N SER A 70 -4.33 -4.67 4.46
CA SER A 70 -4.98 -3.94 5.55
C SER A 70 -5.03 -2.44 5.29
N CYS A 71 -4.08 -1.94 4.51
CA CYS A 71 -4.01 -0.58 3.97
C CYS A 71 -3.09 -0.58 2.75
N VAL A 72 -2.97 0.56 2.07
CA VAL A 72 -2.03 0.73 0.94
C VAL A 72 -1.16 1.96 1.15
N GLY A 73 0.09 1.90 0.69
CA GLY A 73 0.96 3.06 0.60
C GLY A 73 0.93 3.66 -0.80
N VAL A 74 0.38 4.87 -0.94
CA VAL A 74 0.30 5.60 -2.20
C VAL A 74 1.29 6.77 -2.16
N GLY A 75 2.19 6.83 -3.15
CA GLY A 75 3.26 7.82 -3.23
C GLY A 75 3.13 8.69 -4.47
N GLY A 76 4.09 8.57 -5.40
CA GLY A 76 4.18 9.42 -6.60
C GLY A 76 2.99 9.37 -7.57
N SER A 77 2.13 8.36 -7.46
CA SER A 77 0.85 8.29 -8.20
C SER A 77 -0.21 9.25 -7.65
N LEU A 78 -0.10 9.66 -6.38
CA LEU A 78 -0.94 10.68 -5.74
C LEU A 78 -0.20 12.02 -5.70
N VAL A 79 1.00 12.05 -5.13
CA VAL A 79 1.81 13.27 -4.95
C VAL A 79 2.64 13.50 -6.21
N ARG A 80 1.95 13.82 -7.30
CA ARG A 80 2.54 13.98 -8.63
C ARG A 80 3.42 15.22 -8.73
N LYS A 81 4.67 15.02 -9.17
CA LYS A 81 5.69 16.07 -9.27
C LYS A 81 5.30 17.18 -10.24
N ASP A 82 4.72 16.84 -11.38
CA ASP A 82 4.31 17.79 -12.41
C ASP A 82 3.18 18.72 -11.93
N LEU A 83 2.20 18.20 -11.18
CA LEU A 83 1.14 19.02 -10.58
C LEU A 83 1.71 19.99 -9.54
N ILE A 84 2.70 19.54 -8.75
CA ILE A 84 3.35 20.37 -7.72
C ILE A 84 4.19 21.48 -8.37
N GLU A 85 5.02 21.16 -9.36
CA GLU A 85 5.83 22.15 -10.09
C GLU A 85 4.95 23.16 -10.83
N GLY A 86 3.82 22.70 -11.39
CA GLY A 86 2.81 23.54 -12.02
C GLY A 86 1.91 24.30 -11.04
N LYS A 87 2.03 24.10 -9.72
CA LYS A 87 1.14 24.65 -8.69
C LYS A 87 -0.34 24.36 -8.96
N GLN A 88 -0.64 23.20 -9.56
CA GLN A 88 -1.97 22.72 -9.92
C GLN A 88 -2.64 22.07 -8.70
N TRP A 89 -2.98 22.91 -7.72
CA TRP A 89 -3.50 22.45 -6.42
C TRP A 89 -4.91 21.88 -6.49
N GLU A 90 -5.75 22.38 -7.41
CA GLU A 90 -7.11 21.88 -7.62
C GLU A 90 -7.07 20.46 -8.19
N GLU A 91 -6.21 20.24 -9.19
CA GLU A 91 -6.00 18.95 -9.84
C GLU A 91 -5.40 17.92 -8.87
N LEU A 92 -4.46 18.34 -8.01
CA LEU A 92 -3.91 17.48 -6.97
C LEU A 92 -4.98 17.11 -5.92
N THR A 93 -5.86 18.06 -5.58
CA THR A 93 -6.98 17.83 -4.67
C THR A 93 -8.00 16.85 -5.28
N ASP A 94 -8.32 17.02 -6.56
CA ASP A 94 -9.22 16.15 -7.30
C ASP A 94 -8.65 14.73 -7.42
N LEU A 95 -7.35 14.61 -7.68
CA LEU A 95 -6.65 13.33 -7.68
C LEU A 95 -6.74 12.64 -6.31
N ALA A 96 -6.51 13.37 -5.22
CA ALA A 96 -6.67 12.83 -3.86
C ALA A 96 -8.11 12.36 -3.59
N ARG A 97 -9.12 13.12 -4.06
CA ARG A 97 -10.53 12.74 -3.94
C ARG A 97 -10.83 11.43 -4.67
N ARG A 98 -10.31 11.25 -5.88
CA ARG A 98 -10.47 10.00 -6.65
C ARG A 98 -9.88 8.80 -5.92
N PHE A 99 -8.72 8.93 -5.27
CA PHE A 99 -8.14 7.85 -4.45
C PHE A 99 -9.05 7.51 -3.26
N LYS A 100 -9.56 8.52 -2.56
CA LYS A 100 -10.49 8.33 -1.45
C LYS A 100 -11.78 7.63 -1.89
N GLU A 101 -12.33 8.02 -3.04
CA GLU A 101 -13.54 7.41 -3.61
C GLU A 101 -13.32 5.95 -4.01
N ALA A 102 -12.18 5.64 -4.65
CA ALA A 102 -11.85 4.27 -5.03
C ALA A 102 -11.83 3.30 -3.83
N VAL A 103 -11.36 3.77 -2.67
CA VAL A 103 -11.29 2.94 -1.44
C VAL A 103 -12.64 2.83 -0.72
N LYS A 104 -13.52 3.83 -0.82
CA LYS A 104 -14.85 3.82 -0.17
C LYS A 104 -15.82 2.77 -0.73
N LEU A 105 -15.55 2.26 -1.92
CA LEU A 105 -16.42 1.31 -2.64
C LEU A 105 -16.16 -0.15 -2.25
N LEU A 106 -15.35 -0.38 -1.22
CA LEU A 106 -14.96 -1.69 -0.68
C LEU A 106 -15.51 -1.86 0.75
#